data_AF-A0A1D6PPW3-F1
#
_entry.id   AF-A0A1D6PPW3-F1
#
_cell.length_a   1.000
_cell.length_b   1.000
_cell.length_c   1.000
_cell.angle_alpha   90.00
_cell.angle_beta   90.00
_cell.angle_gamma   90.00
#
_symmetry.space_group_name_H-M   'P 1'
#
loop_
_entity.id
_entity.type
_entity.pdbx_description
1 polymer ?
#
loop_
_entity_poly.entity_id
_entity_poly.type
_entity_poly.pdbx_seq_one_letter_code
_entity_poly.pdbx_strand_id
1 'polypeptide(L)'
;MLLKQLVPPLSTQLSDRRSSIVKQACHLLNILSKELLGDFEPCAKLFIPMLFKLVVITVLVIAESADTCIKTILQNCKVGRILPRIVDTTKNDRSAILRARCCEYALLILEYWADASGIQRSADLYEDMIKCYTVVNAMSFSSIGAIFSLSHISLF
;
A
#
# COMPACT_ATOMS: atom_id res chain seq x y z
N MET A 1 -1.55 25.20 -0.21
CA MET A 1 -2.24 24.30 0.73
C MET A 1 -1.30 23.96 1.88
N LEU A 2 -1.67 24.33 3.10
CA LEU A 2 -0.87 24.23 4.33
C LEU A 2 -0.29 22.82 4.55
N LEU A 3 -1.01 21.78 4.11
CA LEU A 3 -0.61 20.38 4.21
C LEU A 3 0.75 20.07 3.55
N LYS A 4 1.09 20.74 2.45
CA LYS A 4 2.39 20.54 1.77
C LYS A 4 3.57 21.01 2.63
N GLN A 5 3.35 21.97 3.53
CA GLN A 5 4.39 22.45 4.45
C GLN A 5 4.73 21.40 5.53
N LEU A 6 3.82 20.46 5.81
CA LEU A 6 4.07 19.34 6.72
C LEU A 6 4.90 18.23 6.09
N VAL A 7 5.03 18.19 4.76
CA VAL A 7 5.76 17.11 4.08
C VAL A 7 7.24 17.08 4.48
N PRO A 8 8.02 18.18 4.42
CA PRO A 8 9.41 18.16 4.85
C PRO A 8 9.63 17.68 6.30
N PRO A 9 8.99 18.24 7.33
CA PRO A 9 9.23 17.81 8.71
C PRO A 9 8.80 16.37 8.96
N LEU A 10 7.69 15.91 8.37
CA LEU A 10 7.26 14.51 8.50
C LEU A 10 8.22 13.55 7.79
N SER A 11 8.75 13.94 6.62
CA SER A 11 9.75 13.13 5.91
C SER A 11 11.03 12.95 6.74
N THR A 12 11.45 14.01 7.44
CA THR A 12 12.57 13.94 8.39
C THR A 12 12.27 12.97 9.54
N GLN A 13 11.07 13.05 10.14
CA GLN A 13 10.68 12.15 11.23
C GLN A 13 10.59 10.68 10.79
N LEU A 14 10.06 10.42 9.60
CA LEU A 14 10.01 9.06 9.02
C LEU A 14 11.40 8.48 8.76
N SER A 15 12.41 9.34 8.58
CA SER A 15 13.79 8.94 8.33
C SER A 15 14.64 8.86 9.62
N ASP A 16 14.04 9.10 10.79
CA ASP A 16 14.74 9.05 12.09
C ASP A 16 15.10 7.59 12.45
N ARG A 17 16.23 7.41 13.14
CA ARG A 17 16.69 6.08 13.58
C ARG A 17 15.95 5.57 14.82
N ARG A 18 15.28 6.47 15.55
CA ARG A 18 14.53 6.16 16.77
C ARG A 18 13.13 5.68 16.38
N SER A 19 12.83 4.42 16.69
CA SER A 19 11.54 3.80 16.41
C SER A 19 10.35 4.56 17.00
N SER A 20 10.53 5.21 18.16
CA SER A 20 9.49 6.04 18.78
C SER A 20 9.07 7.21 17.89
N ILE A 21 10.00 7.87 17.21
CA ILE A 21 9.71 9.01 16.34
C ILE A 21 9.04 8.56 15.06
N VAL A 22 9.57 7.51 14.43
CA VAL A 22 8.96 6.93 13.23
C VAL A 22 7.54 6.45 13.52
N LYS A 23 7.32 5.79 14.67
CA LYS A 23 5.99 5.36 15.11
C LYS A 23 5.02 6.53 15.27
N GLN A 24 5.46 7.63 15.89
CA GLN A 24 4.61 8.83 16.04
C GLN A 24 4.32 9.51 14.69
N ALA A 25 5.30 9.57 13.79
CA ALA A 25 5.09 10.08 12.43
C ALA A 25 4.07 9.24 11.66
N CYS A 26 4.21 7.91 11.68
CA CYS A 26 3.23 6.98 11.09
C CYS A 26 1.84 7.16 11.71
N HIS A 27 1.75 7.31 13.04
CA HIS A 27 0.48 7.52 13.73
C HIS A 27 -0.20 8.83 13.29
N LEU A 28 0.57 9.92 13.16
CA LEU A 28 0.06 11.20 12.67
C LEU A 28 -0.42 11.09 11.21
N LEU A 29 0.33 10.42 10.33
CA LEU A 29 -0.12 10.17 8.96
C LEU A 29 -1.43 9.39 8.91
N ASN A 30 -1.64 8.42 9.82
CA ASN A 30 -2.89 7.67 9.91
C ASN A 30 -4.05 8.57 10.27
N ILE A 31 -3.88 9.43 11.28
CA ILE A 31 -4.89 10.41 11.66
C ILE A 31 -5.20 11.32 10.47
N LEU A 32 -4.18 11.90 9.84
CA LEU A 32 -4.35 12.80 8.68
C LEU A 32 -5.08 12.11 7.53
N SER A 33 -4.77 10.85 7.23
CA SER A 33 -5.43 10.11 6.15
C SER A 33 -6.92 9.89 6.40
N LYS A 34 -7.31 9.66 7.66
CA LYS A 34 -8.70 9.47 8.07
C LYS A 34 -9.49 10.78 8.07
N GLU A 35 -8.88 11.86 8.55
CA GLU A 35 -9.55 13.17 8.65
C GLU A 35 -9.69 13.87 7.31
N LEU A 36 -8.68 13.75 6.43
CA LEU A 36 -8.62 14.50 5.17
C LEU A 36 -9.04 13.67 3.95
N LEU A 37 -9.11 12.34 4.06
CA LEU A 37 -9.59 11.44 3.01
C LEU A 37 -8.95 11.76 1.64
N GLY A 38 -9.76 12.11 0.64
CA GLY A 38 -9.29 12.47 -0.71
C GLY A 38 -8.32 13.65 -0.76
N ASP A 39 -8.47 14.64 0.14
CA ASP A 39 -7.57 15.81 0.18
C ASP A 39 -6.15 15.46 0.64
N PHE A 40 -5.97 14.30 1.26
CA PHE A 40 -4.66 13.78 1.63
C PHE A 40 -3.90 13.15 0.45
N GLU A 41 -4.57 12.86 -0.67
CA GLU A 41 -3.96 12.15 -1.82
C GLU A 41 -2.60 12.73 -2.25
N PRO A 42 -2.42 14.06 -2.42
CA PRO A 42 -1.13 14.62 -2.86
C PRO A 42 0.02 14.32 -1.88
N CYS A 43 -0.28 14.25 -0.59
CA CYS A 43 0.68 13.88 0.45
C CYS A 43 0.92 12.36 0.46
N ALA A 44 -0.13 11.56 0.36
CA ALA A 44 -0.03 10.10 0.27
C ALA A 44 0.89 9.64 -0.86
N LYS A 45 0.82 10.28 -2.04
CA LYS A 45 1.73 10.02 -3.18
C LYS A 45 3.21 10.18 -2.85
N LEU A 46 3.53 11.09 -1.92
CA LEU A 46 4.91 11.34 -1.49
C LEU A 46 5.33 10.40 -0.35
N PHE A 47 4.42 10.10 0.58
CA PHE A 47 4.71 9.30 1.76
C PHE A 47 4.78 7.80 1.49
N ILE A 48 3.89 7.22 0.67
CA ILE A 48 3.87 5.77 0.42
C ILE A 48 5.24 5.23 -0.05
N PRO A 49 5.95 5.87 -1.01
CA PRO A 49 7.29 5.44 -1.40
C PRO A 49 8.34 5.47 -0.29
N MET A 50 8.23 6.40 0.66
CA MET A 50 9.12 6.46 1.81
C MET A 50 8.77 5.32 2.78
N LEU A 51 7.49 5.09 3.02
CA LEU A 51 7.01 4.01 3.89
C LEU A 51 7.42 2.63 3.34
N PHE A 52 7.45 2.41 2.02
CA PHE A 52 7.96 1.16 1.43
C PHE A 52 9.40 0.83 1.87
N LYS A 53 10.26 1.86 1.97
CA LYS A 53 11.63 1.68 2.47
C LYS A 53 11.65 1.30 3.95
N LEU A 54 10.68 1.76 4.73
CA LEU A 54 10.57 1.45 6.16
C LEU A 54 10.03 0.04 6.42
N VAL A 55 9.13 -0.46 5.56
CA VAL A 55 8.56 -1.81 5.64
C VAL A 55 9.63 -2.91 5.58
N VAL A 56 10.77 -2.64 4.95
CA VAL A 56 11.88 -3.60 4.81
C VAL A 56 13.00 -3.40 5.83
N ILE A 57 12.86 -2.45 6.76
CA ILE A 57 13.84 -2.24 7.83
C ILE A 57 13.72 -3.38 8.85
N THR A 58 14.86 -3.82 9.39
CA THR A 58 14.95 -4.96 10.33
C THR A 58 14.36 -4.66 11.71
N VAL A 59 14.25 -3.37 12.08
CA VAL A 59 13.60 -2.93 13.32
C VAL A 59 12.09 -3.15 13.19
N LEU A 60 11.60 -4.24 13.79
CA LEU A 60 10.21 -4.69 13.66
C LEU A 60 9.18 -3.58 13.93
N VAL A 61 9.36 -2.80 15.01
CA VAL A 61 8.46 -1.71 15.39
C VAL A 61 8.32 -0.67 14.27
N ILE A 62 9.40 -0.37 13.53
CA ILE A 62 9.39 0.55 12.40
C ILE A 62 8.65 -0.08 11.22
N ALA A 63 8.99 -1.32 10.87
CA ALA A 63 8.38 -2.03 9.75
C ALA A 63 6.85 -2.18 9.92
N GLU A 64 6.39 -2.60 11.11
CA GLU A 64 4.96 -2.75 11.43
C GLU A 64 4.23 -1.41 11.46
N SER A 65 4.87 -0.37 12.01
CA SER A 65 4.29 0.98 12.00
C SER A 65 4.10 1.51 10.59
N ALA A 66 5.07 1.27 9.70
CA ALA A 66 4.99 1.67 8.30
C ALA A 66 3.95 0.85 7.52
N ASP A 67 3.89 -0.48 7.74
CA ASP A 67 2.90 -1.36 7.12
C ASP A 67 1.47 -0.95 7.47
N THR A 68 1.20 -0.76 8.77
CA THR A 68 -0.09 -0.28 9.27
C THR A 68 -0.42 1.09 8.69
N CYS A 69 0.58 1.95 8.53
CA CYS A 69 0.39 3.27 7.98
C CYS A 69 -0.02 3.26 6.50
N ILE A 70 0.67 2.47 5.68
CA ILE A 70 0.31 2.30 4.27
C ILE A 70 -1.11 1.74 4.15
N LYS A 71 -1.44 0.68 4.91
CA LYS A 71 -2.78 0.07 4.90
C LYS A 71 -3.86 1.10 5.24
N THR A 72 -3.64 1.88 6.28
CA THR A 72 -4.59 2.93 6.70
C THR A 72 -4.75 3.99 5.61
N ILE A 73 -3.66 4.48 5.02
CA ILE A 73 -3.71 5.47 3.94
C ILE A 73 -4.50 4.91 2.75
N LEU A 74 -4.21 3.68 2.33
CA LEU A 74 -4.90 3.06 1.21
C LEU A 74 -6.39 2.84 1.49
N GLN A 75 -6.79 2.53 2.72
CA GLN A 75 -8.22 2.40 3.06
C GLN A 75 -8.99 3.73 3.00
N ASN A 76 -8.34 4.85 3.31
CA ASN A 76 -9.01 6.14 3.48
C ASN A 76 -8.83 7.09 2.27
N CYS A 77 -7.81 6.89 1.45
CA CYS A 77 -7.43 7.80 0.38
C CYS A 77 -7.27 7.06 -0.95
N LYS A 78 -8.08 7.39 -1.97
CA LYS A 78 -7.89 6.87 -3.33
C LYS A 78 -6.69 7.56 -4.01
N VAL A 79 -5.51 6.95 -3.89
CA VAL A 79 -4.27 7.48 -4.45
C VAL A 79 -4.12 7.11 -5.94
N GLY A 80 -4.35 8.07 -6.82
CA GLY A 80 -4.23 7.88 -8.26
C GLY A 80 -2.84 7.39 -8.68
N ARG A 81 -2.81 6.38 -9.57
CA ARG A 81 -1.59 5.72 -10.10
C ARG A 81 -0.74 4.97 -9.07
N ILE A 82 -1.21 4.73 -7.84
CA ILE A 82 -0.44 3.91 -6.89
C ILE A 82 -0.44 2.43 -7.25
N LEU A 83 -1.56 1.92 -7.81
CA LEU A 83 -1.70 0.50 -8.14
C LEU A 83 -0.65 0.02 -9.17
N PRO A 84 -0.43 0.70 -10.32
CA PRO A 84 0.66 0.32 -11.23
C PRO A 84 2.03 0.27 -10.55
N ARG A 85 2.30 1.18 -9.60
CA ARG A 85 3.55 1.20 -8.84
C ARG A 85 3.67 0.02 -7.88
N ILE A 86 2.58 -0.34 -7.20
CA ILE A 86 2.52 -1.51 -6.34
C ILE A 86 2.79 -2.78 -7.16
N VAL A 87 2.13 -2.91 -8.31
CA VAL A 87 2.30 -4.07 -9.21
C VAL A 87 3.73 -4.15 -9.75
N ASP A 88 4.32 -3.03 -10.16
CA ASP A 88 5.73 -2.96 -10.57
C ASP A 88 6.67 -3.39 -9.43
N THR A 89 6.42 -2.90 -8.22
CA THR A 89 7.20 -3.28 -7.02
C THR A 89 7.09 -4.77 -6.72
N THR A 90 5.89 -5.35 -6.82
CA THR A 90 5.67 -6.80 -6.65
C THR A 90 6.48 -7.63 -7.64
N LYS A 91 6.72 -7.13 -8.86
CA LYS A 91 7.46 -7.88 -9.89
C LYS A 91 8.96 -7.70 -9.81
N ASN A 92 9.40 -6.46 -9.60
CA ASN A 92 10.76 -6.05 -9.90
C ASN A 92 11.60 -5.73 -8.65
N ASP A 93 10.98 -5.58 -7.47
CA ASP A 93 11.74 -5.24 -6.26
C ASP A 93 12.58 -6.42 -5.77
N ARG A 94 13.79 -6.14 -5.27
CA ARG A 94 14.72 -7.16 -4.77
C ARG A 94 14.26 -7.76 -3.43
N SER A 95 13.53 -7.00 -2.62
CA SER A 95 13.07 -7.41 -1.30
C SER A 95 11.84 -8.32 -1.39
N ALA A 96 12.01 -9.59 -1.02
CA ALA A 96 10.89 -10.53 -0.91
C ALA A 96 9.81 -10.06 0.07
N ILE A 97 10.22 -9.40 1.15
CA ILE A 97 9.31 -8.82 2.16
C ILE A 97 8.44 -7.74 1.51
N LEU A 98 9.05 -6.82 0.75
CA LEU A 98 8.29 -5.75 0.10
C LEU A 98 7.36 -6.29 -0.97
N ARG A 99 7.82 -7.26 -1.79
CA ARG A 99 6.96 -7.92 -2.79
C ARG A 99 5.72 -8.53 -2.15
N ALA A 100 5.88 -9.28 -1.04
CA ALA A 100 4.75 -9.87 -0.32
C ALA A 100 3.78 -8.82 0.24
N ARG A 101 4.30 -7.74 0.84
CA ARG A 101 3.47 -6.64 1.36
C ARG A 101 2.74 -5.88 0.26
N CYS A 102 3.39 -5.66 -0.88
CA CYS A 102 2.75 -5.04 -2.04
C CYS A 102 1.58 -5.87 -2.59
N CYS A 103 1.65 -7.20 -2.54
CA CYS A 103 0.49 -8.05 -2.82
C CYS A 103 -0.67 -7.76 -1.85
N GLU A 104 -0.40 -7.70 -0.54
CA GLU A 104 -1.43 -7.34 0.46
C GLU A 104 -2.03 -5.95 0.16
N TYR A 105 -1.20 -4.96 -0.19
CA TYR A 105 -1.67 -3.62 -0.53
C TYR A 105 -2.52 -3.57 -1.79
N ALA A 106 -2.17 -4.35 -2.82
CA ALA A 106 -2.97 -4.45 -4.03
C ALA A 106 -4.34 -5.08 -3.75
N LEU A 107 -4.40 -6.13 -2.93
CA LEU A 107 -5.66 -6.73 -2.49
C LEU A 107 -6.51 -5.73 -1.70
N LEU A 108 -5.89 -4.94 -0.83
CA LEU A 108 -6.56 -3.88 -0.08
C LEU A 108 -7.15 -2.81 -1.01
N ILE A 109 -6.41 -2.41 -2.05
CA ILE A 109 -6.94 -1.47 -3.06
C ILE A 109 -8.14 -2.09 -3.78
N LEU A 110 -8.07 -3.37 -4.15
CA LEU A 110 -9.17 -4.07 -4.78
C LEU A 110 -10.40 -4.11 -3.88
N GLU A 111 -10.24 -4.36 -2.58
CA GLU A 111 -11.33 -4.44 -1.62
C GLU A 111 -11.99 -3.08 -1.35
N TYR A 112 -11.20 -2.02 -1.15
CA TYR A 112 -11.71 -0.72 -0.70
C TYR A 112 -12.00 0.26 -1.84
N TRP A 113 -11.35 0.11 -3.01
CA TRP A 113 -11.50 1.07 -4.12
C TRP A 113 -12.32 0.52 -5.28
N ALA A 114 -12.68 -0.77 -5.25
CA ALA A 114 -13.52 -1.42 -6.25
C ALA A 114 -14.84 -0.66 -6.48
N ASP A 115 -14.90 0.01 -7.62
CA ASP A 115 -16.14 0.16 -8.37
C ASP A 115 -16.03 -0.69 -9.65
N ALA A 116 -17.15 -1.14 -10.20
CA ALA A 116 -17.16 -2.06 -11.35
C ALA A 116 -16.31 -1.56 -12.53
N SER A 117 -16.25 -0.24 -12.74
CA SER A 117 -15.48 0.38 -13.83
C SER A 117 -13.96 0.43 -13.56
N GLY A 118 -13.56 0.62 -12.31
CA GLY A 118 -12.17 0.69 -11.86
C GLY A 118 -11.50 -0.68 -11.82
N ILE A 119 -12.27 -1.72 -11.47
CA ILE A 119 -11.82 -3.11 -11.54
C ILE A 119 -11.51 -3.48 -12.99
N GLN A 120 -12.44 -3.25 -13.93
CA GLN A 120 -12.27 -3.64 -15.33
C GLN A 120 -11.02 -2.98 -15.95
N ARG A 121 -10.77 -1.70 -15.65
CA ARG A 121 -9.58 -0.98 -16.14
C ARG A 121 -8.26 -1.50 -15.56
N SER A 122 -8.32 -2.12 -14.39
CA SER A 122 -7.13 -2.60 -13.67
C SER A 122 -6.99 -4.12 -13.69
N ALA A 123 -7.91 -4.83 -14.37
CA ALA A 123 -7.97 -6.28 -14.40
C ALA A 123 -6.64 -6.88 -14.90
N ASP A 124 -6.11 -6.35 -16.00
CA ASP A 124 -4.82 -6.78 -16.56
C ASP A 124 -3.67 -6.64 -15.55
N LEU A 125 -3.68 -5.56 -14.74
CA LEU A 125 -2.65 -5.33 -13.73
C LEU A 125 -2.73 -6.35 -12.59
N TYR A 126 -3.95 -6.68 -12.15
CA TYR A 126 -4.16 -7.70 -11.11
C TYR A 126 -3.84 -9.10 -11.63
N GLU A 127 -4.24 -9.44 -12.84
CA GLU A 127 -3.93 -10.74 -13.47
C GLU A 127 -2.42 -10.93 -13.63
N ASP A 128 -1.72 -9.92 -14.14
CA ASP A 128 -0.27 -9.94 -14.30
C ASP A 128 0.45 -10.02 -12.95
N MET A 129 -0.05 -9.33 -11.92
CA MET A 129 0.46 -9.48 -10.55
C MET A 129 0.27 -10.91 -10.01
N ILE A 130 -0.90 -11.52 -10.19
CA ILE A 130 -1.18 -12.89 -9.75
C ILE A 130 -0.26 -13.88 -10.47
N LYS A 131 -0.09 -13.76 -11.79
CA LYS A 131 0.81 -14.60 -12.60
C LYS A 131 2.26 -14.49 -12.11
N CYS A 132 2.75 -13.29 -11.84
CA CYS A 132 4.11 -13.12 -11.32
C CYS A 132 4.26 -13.70 -9.91
N TYR A 133 3.26 -13.53 -9.04
CA TYR A 133 3.34 -14.04 -7.66
C TYR A 133 3.25 -15.57 -7.58
N THR A 134 2.41 -16.22 -8.39
CA THR A 134 2.31 -17.69 -8.42
C THR A 134 3.56 -18.36 -8.99
N VAL A 135 4.26 -17.71 -9.92
CA VAL A 135 5.56 -18.18 -10.44
C VAL A 135 6.69 -18.00 -9.42
N VAL A 136 6.61 -16.97 -8.56
CA VAL A 136 7.68 -16.63 -7.61
C VAL A 136 7.47 -17.25 -6.22
N ASN A 137 6.23 -17.55 -5.81
CA ASN A 137 5.91 -18.00 -4.45
C ASN A 137 4.79 -19.06 -4.47
N ALA A 138 5.17 -20.35 -4.53
CA ALA A 138 4.25 -21.50 -4.43
C ALA A 138 3.65 -21.70 -3.01
N MET A 139 3.46 -20.63 -2.23
CA MET A 139 2.95 -20.70 -0.85
C MET A 139 1.97 -19.55 -0.58
N SER A 140 0.83 -19.95 0.01
CA SER A 140 -0.35 -19.20 0.51
C SER A 140 -1.40 -18.68 -0.49
N PHE A 141 -2.07 -19.61 -1.17
CA PHE A 141 -3.25 -19.36 -2.02
C PHE A 141 -4.60 -19.49 -1.27
N SER A 142 -4.72 -19.01 -0.03
CA SER A 142 -5.97 -19.15 0.75
C SER A 142 -6.88 -17.91 0.74
N SER A 143 -6.37 -16.73 0.40
CA SER A 143 -7.13 -15.47 0.52
C SER A 143 -7.65 -14.92 -0.81
N ILE A 144 -7.06 -15.30 -1.95
CA ILE A 144 -7.45 -14.77 -3.27
C ILE A 144 -8.71 -15.47 -3.80
N GLY A 145 -8.87 -16.77 -3.58
CA GLY A 145 -10.08 -17.50 -3.98
C GLY A 145 -11.36 -16.99 -3.29
N ALA A 146 -11.24 -16.48 -2.07
CA ALA A 146 -12.35 -15.87 -1.34
C ALA A 146 -12.80 -14.52 -1.95
N ILE A 147 -11.87 -13.74 -2.50
CA ILE A 147 -12.16 -12.43 -3.12
C ILE A 147 -12.94 -12.61 -4.43
N PHE A 148 -12.61 -13.63 -5.24
CA PHE A 148 -13.39 -13.95 -6.44
C PHE A 148 -14.75 -14.60 -6.11
N SER A 149 -14.87 -15.31 -4.99
CA SER A 149 -16.14 -15.88 -4.55
C SER A 149 -17.13 -14.83 -4.02
N LEU A 150 -16.65 -13.67 -3.52
CA LEU A 150 -17.49 -12.64 -2.90
C LEU A 150 -17.92 -11.53 -3.88
N SER A 151 -17.26 -11.37 -5.02
CA SER A 151 -17.50 -10.26 -5.95
C SER A 151 -18.46 -10.58 -7.10
N HIS A 152 -18.99 -11.81 -7.21
CA HIS A 152 -19.79 -12.23 -8.38
C HIS A 152 -19.08 -11.96 -9.74
N ILE A 153 -17.76 -11.79 -9.73
CA ILE A 153 -16.97 -11.65 -10.95
C ILE A 153 -16.65 -13.07 -11.42
N SER A 154 -17.50 -13.58 -12.30
CA SER A 154 -17.23 -14.80 -13.05
C SER A 154 -15.89 -14.64 -13.77
N LEU A 155 -14.92 -15.48 -13.44
CA LEU A 155 -13.86 -15.79 -14.39
C LEU A 155 -14.50 -16.67 -15.47
N PHE A 156 -14.40 -16.20 -16.72
CA PHE A 156 -15.04 -16.68 -17.96
C PHE A 156 -16.44 -16.10 -18.24
#